data_AF-A0A0C2NC54-F1
#
_entry.id   AF-A0A0C2NC54-F1
#
_cell.length_a   1.000
_cell.length_b   1.000
_cell.length_c   1.000
_cell.angle_alpha   90.00
_cell.angle_beta   90.00
_cell.angle_gamma   90.00
#
_symmetry.space_group_name_H-M   'P 1'
#
loop_
_entity.id
_entity.type
_entity.pdbx_description
1 polymer ?
#
loop_
_entity_poly.entity_id
_entity_poly.type
_entity_poly.pdbx_seq_one_letter_code
_entity_poly.pdbx_strand_id
1 'polypeptide(L)'
;MAAIFAIDLSAKLNKVVYGFGMFKLSKNIKQKLYILYFTLVAFPTIDHTAYPWLRLALKELHDSIQIYIRNTLIENFSFNNQFHSTQYFIKSNNFESSDFHTKSQQNT
;
A
#
# COMPACT_ATOMS: atom_id res chain seq x y z
N MET A 1 2.66 5.96 13.62
CA MET A 1 1.24 5.79 13.22
C MET A 1 1.08 5.11 11.87
N ALA A 2 1.73 5.59 10.80
CA ALA A 2 1.58 5.01 9.45
C ALA A 2 1.89 3.50 9.37
N ALA A 3 2.98 3.03 10.00
CA ALA A 3 3.32 1.61 10.04
C ALA A 3 2.21 0.73 10.65
N ILE A 4 1.60 1.19 11.76
CA ILE A 4 0.50 0.48 12.43
C ILE A 4 -0.73 0.41 11.51
N PHE A 5 -1.05 1.50 10.81
CA PHE A 5 -2.17 1.50 9.87
C PHE A 5 -1.90 0.63 8.65
N ALA A 6 -0.67 0.57 8.17
CA ALA A 6 -0.29 -0.32 7.09
C ALA A 6 -0.51 -1.78 7.50
N ILE A 7 0.03 -2.21 8.65
CA ILE A 7 -0.13 -3.56 9.19
C ILE A 7 -1.62 -3.91 9.38
N ASP A 8 -2.42 -3.02 9.99
CA ASP A 8 -3.87 -3.23 10.20
C ASP A 8 -4.62 -3.41 8.87
N LEU A 9 -4.30 -2.61 7.84
CA LEU A 9 -4.93 -2.74 6.53
C LEU A 9 -4.46 -4.01 5.79
N SER A 10 -3.17 -4.35 5.83
CA SER A 10 -2.64 -5.59 5.24
C SER A 10 -3.36 -6.81 5.79
N ALA A 11 -3.48 -6.90 7.12
CA ALA A 11 -4.18 -8.00 7.78
C ALA A 11 -5.65 -8.08 7.36
N LYS A 12 -6.33 -6.95 7.19
CA LYS A 12 -7.74 -6.92 6.73
C LYS A 12 -7.89 -7.35 5.27
N LEU A 13 -7.01 -6.90 4.39
CA LEU A 13 -7.01 -7.27 2.98
C LEU A 13 -6.70 -8.76 2.81
N ASN A 14 -5.70 -9.27 3.53
CA ASN A 14 -5.35 -10.69 3.50
C ASN A 14 -6.51 -11.56 3.99
N LYS A 15 -7.22 -11.17 5.05
CA LYS A 15 -8.42 -11.91 5.50
C LYS A 15 -9.45 -12.05 4.37
N VAL A 16 -9.71 -10.97 3.64
CA VAL A 16 -10.68 -10.98 2.53
C VAL A 16 -10.16 -11.82 1.36
N VAL A 17 -8.86 -11.75 1.05
CA VAL A 17 -8.22 -12.60 0.04
C VAL A 17 -8.38 -14.09 0.36
N TYR A 18 -8.28 -14.49 1.63
CA TYR A 18 -8.50 -15.87 2.07
C TYR A 18 -9.99 -16.25 2.24
N GLY A 19 -10.91 -15.42 1.75
CA GLY A 19 -12.35 -15.69 1.78
C GLY A 19 -13.06 -15.33 3.09
N PHE A 20 -12.37 -14.70 4.04
CA PHE A 20 -12.97 -14.27 5.31
C PHE A 20 -13.63 -12.89 5.16
N GLY A 21 -14.87 -12.89 4.68
CA GLY A 21 -15.74 -11.71 4.64
C GLY A 21 -15.46 -10.74 3.49
N MET A 22 -16.05 -9.54 3.57
CA MET A 22 -15.94 -8.50 2.53
C MET A 22 -15.12 -7.30 3.00
N PHE A 23 -14.31 -6.74 2.10
CA PHE A 23 -13.58 -5.51 2.38
C PHE A 23 -14.48 -4.29 2.18
N LYS A 24 -15.08 -3.79 3.27
CA LYS A 24 -15.91 -2.58 3.24
C LYS A 24 -15.07 -1.33 3.51
N LEU A 25 -14.99 -0.44 2.53
CA LEU A 25 -14.32 0.86 2.64
C LEU A 25 -15.12 1.83 3.55
N SER A 26 -14.94 1.71 4.86
CA SER A 26 -15.54 2.62 5.84
C SER A 26 -14.84 3.99 5.88
N LYS A 27 -15.48 5.00 6.47
CA LYS A 27 -14.89 6.35 6.67
C LYS A 27 -13.55 6.29 7.40
N ASN A 28 -13.42 5.42 8.40
CA ASN A 28 -12.17 5.22 9.14
C ASN A 28 -11.06 4.63 8.25
N ILE A 29 -11.39 3.63 7.41
CA ILE A 29 -10.43 3.06 6.46
C ILE A 29 -9.98 4.12 5.44
N LYS A 30 -10.90 4.97 4.96
CA LYS A 30 -10.54 6.09 4.08
C LYS A 30 -9.56 7.06 4.73
N GLN A 31 -9.79 7.45 5.99
CA GLN A 31 -8.87 8.31 6.73
C GLN A 31 -7.48 7.68 6.90
N LYS A 32 -7.42 6.37 7.21
CA LYS A 32 -6.16 5.63 7.26
C LYS A 32 -5.43 5.63 5.91
N LEU A 33 -6.15 5.40 4.81
CA LEU A 33 -5.61 5.45 3.45
C LEU A 33 -5.06 6.84 3.11
N TYR A 34 -5.72 7.94 3.51
CA TYR A 34 -5.17 9.29 3.31
C TYR A 34 -3.87 9.50 4.09
N ILE A 35 -3.78 9.04 5.34
CA ILE A 35 -2.54 9.13 6.14
C ILE A 35 -1.42 8.32 5.47
N LEU A 36 -1.73 7.13 4.96
CA LEU A 36 -0.78 6.29 4.23
C LEU A 36 -0.33 6.95 2.92
N TYR A 37 -1.25 7.58 2.18
CA TYR A 37 -0.95 8.35 0.98
C TYR A 37 0.00 9.52 1.28
N PHE A 38 -0.30 10.34 2.28
CA PHE A 38 0.59 11.44 2.70
C PHE A 38 1.95 10.92 3.16
N THR A 39 1.97 9.77 3.83
CA THR A 39 3.22 9.13 4.25
C THR A 39 4.05 8.72 3.03
N LEU A 40 3.45 8.13 1.99
CA LEU A 40 4.15 7.78 0.74
C LEU A 40 4.67 9.02 0.00
N VAL A 41 3.91 10.12 0.01
CA VAL A 41 4.34 11.39 -0.59
C VAL A 41 5.53 11.99 0.16
N ALA A 42 5.49 11.97 1.49
CA ALA A 42 6.58 12.46 2.33
C ALA A 42 7.75 11.48 2.43
N PHE A 43 7.56 10.20 2.06
CA PHE A 43 8.52 9.13 2.28
C PHE A 43 9.94 9.49 1.82
N PRO A 44 10.19 10.06 0.62
CA PRO A 44 11.54 10.42 0.17
C PRO A 44 12.25 11.46 1.07
N THR A 45 11.51 12.20 1.89
CA THR A 45 12.04 13.21 2.82
C THR A 45 12.19 12.68 4.24
N ILE A 46 11.66 11.49 4.54
CA ILE A 46 11.76 10.85 5.85
C ILE A 46 13.12 10.15 5.95
N ASP A 47 13.79 10.31 7.09
CA ASP A 47 15.00 9.55 7.38
C ASP A 47 14.70 8.04 7.43
N HIS A 48 15.10 7.34 6.37
CA HIS A 48 14.89 5.91 6.21
C HIS A 48 15.68 5.07 7.21
N THR A 49 16.81 5.59 7.71
CA THR A 49 17.66 4.88 8.68
C THR A 49 17.03 4.86 10.07
N ALA A 50 16.28 5.91 10.41
CA ALA A 50 15.55 6.02 11.67
C ALA A 50 14.30 5.11 11.72
N TYR A 51 13.71 4.74 10.57
CA TYR A 51 12.43 4.03 10.52
C TYR A 51 12.38 2.83 9.55
N PRO A 52 13.26 1.82 9.69
CA PRO A 52 13.29 0.66 8.78
C PRO A 52 11.96 -0.12 8.77
N TRP A 53 11.28 -0.19 9.93
CA TRP A 53 9.97 -0.84 10.10
C TRP A 53 8.86 -0.22 9.24
N LEU A 54 8.95 1.09 8.98
CA LEU A 54 7.94 1.79 8.18
C LEU A 54 7.98 1.33 6.73
N ARG A 55 9.19 1.16 6.17
CA ARG A 55 9.37 0.64 4.81
C ARG A 55 8.79 -0.76 4.67
N LEU A 56 9.09 -1.64 5.63
CA LEU A 56 8.58 -3.02 5.65
C LEU A 56 7.05 -3.04 5.70
N ALA A 57 6.45 -2.25 6.60
CA ALA A 57 4.99 -2.19 6.74
C ALA A 57 4.29 -1.65 5.48
N LEU A 58 4.85 -0.60 4.85
CA LEU A 58 4.31 -0.04 3.61
C LEU A 58 4.42 -1.02 2.44
N LYS A 59 5.52 -1.79 2.38
CA LYS A 59 5.70 -2.85 1.39
C LYS A 59 4.69 -3.98 1.57
N GLU A 60 4.52 -4.47 2.79
CA GLU A 60 3.52 -5.50 3.08
C GLU A 60 2.11 -5.05 2.69
N LEU A 61 1.76 -3.79 2.95
CA LEU A 61 0.48 -3.23 2.51
C LEU A 61 0.38 -3.17 0.98
N HIS A 62 1.46 -2.81 0.29
CA HIS A 62 1.50 -2.82 -1.17
C HIS A 62 1.18 -4.21 -1.73
N ASP A 63 1.89 -5.22 -1.24
CA ASP A 63 1.73 -6.62 -1.66
C ASP A 63 0.28 -7.10 -1.40
N SER A 64 -0.27 -6.82 -0.22
CA SER A 64 -1.65 -7.16 0.13
C SER A 64 -2.67 -6.47 -0.79
N ILE A 65 -2.47 -5.20 -1.15
CA ILE A 65 -3.34 -4.47 -2.08
C ILE A 65 -3.23 -5.06 -3.48
N GLN A 66 -2.03 -5.40 -3.94
CA GLN A 66 -1.82 -6.02 -5.24
C GLN A 66 -2.56 -7.36 -5.36
N ILE A 67 -2.43 -8.22 -4.35
CA ILE A 67 -3.12 -9.52 -4.30
C ILE A 67 -4.63 -9.32 -4.26
N TYR A 68 -5.10 -8.39 -3.42
CA TYR A 68 -6.52 -8.06 -3.33
C TYR A 68 -7.09 -7.60 -4.67
N ILE A 69 -6.43 -6.67 -5.36
CA ILE A 69 -6.84 -6.17 -6.68
C ILE A 69 -6.86 -7.30 -7.71
N ARG A 70 -5.82 -8.15 -7.75
CA ARG A 70 -5.76 -9.29 -8.68
C ARG A 70 -6.91 -10.27 -8.48
N ASN A 71 -7.27 -10.54 -7.23
CA ASN A 71 -8.34 -11.49 -6.90
C ASN A 71 -9.75 -10.89 -7.02
N THR A 72 -9.91 -9.57 -6.86
CA THR A 72 -11.22 -8.90 -6.93
C THR A 72 -11.56 -8.27 -8.29
N LEU A 73 -10.58 -7.97 -9.14
CA LEU A 73 -10.85 -7.51 -10.52
C LEU A 73 -11.59 -8.54 -11.39
N ILE A 74 -11.65 -9.80 -10.95
CA ILE A 74 -12.43 -10.85 -11.61
C ILE A 74 -13.95 -10.69 -11.31
N GLU A 75 -14.33 -9.98 -10.24
CA GLU A 75 -15.74 -9.82 -9.86
C GLU A 75 -16.04 -8.41 -9.31
N ASN A 76 -16.55 -7.52 -10.19
CA ASN A 76 -17.41 -6.36 -9.89
C ASN A 76 -17.04 -5.48 -8.68
N PHE A 77 -16.33 -4.36 -8.90
CA PHE A 77 -16.23 -3.27 -7.93
C PHE A 77 -16.69 -1.93 -8.50
N SER A 78 -17.34 -1.09 -7.67
CA SER A 78 -17.74 0.26 -8.07
C SER A 78 -16.52 1.20 -8.14
N PHE A 79 -16.50 2.01 -9.20
CA PHE A 79 -15.41 2.91 -9.64
C PHE A 79 -14.76 3.75 -8.52
N ASN A 80 -15.54 4.15 -7.51
CA ASN A 80 -15.09 5.07 -6.45
C ASN A 80 -14.21 4.39 -5.38
N ASN A 81 -14.40 3.09 -5.15
CA ASN A 81 -13.54 2.29 -4.27
C ASN A 81 -12.25 1.87 -4.98
N GLN A 82 -12.29 1.70 -6.31
CA GLN A 82 -11.09 1.47 -7.12
C GLN A 82 -10.17 2.69 -7.08
N PHE A 83 -10.70 3.90 -7.23
CA PHE A 83 -9.90 5.13 -7.31
C PHE A 83 -8.90 5.30 -6.14
N HIS A 84 -9.33 5.08 -4.90
CA HIS A 84 -8.47 5.28 -3.71
C HIS A 84 -7.40 4.19 -3.58
N SER A 85 -7.75 2.93 -3.85
CA SER A 85 -6.79 1.81 -3.87
C SER A 85 -5.82 1.92 -5.04
N THR A 86 -6.30 2.36 -6.20
CA THR A 86 -5.50 2.61 -7.42
C THR A 86 -4.53 3.77 -7.22
N GLN A 87 -4.95 4.87 -6.57
CA GLN A 87 -4.03 5.98 -6.27
C GLN A 87 -2.87 5.55 -5.36
N TYR A 88 -3.15 4.76 -4.31
CA TYR A 88 -2.10 4.19 -3.47
C TYR A 88 -1.18 3.26 -4.29
N PHE A 89 -1.77 2.33 -5.05
CA PHE A 89 -1.06 1.32 -5.83
C PHE A 89 -0.13 1.94 -6.91
N ILE A 90 -0.61 2.97 -7.62
CA ILE A 90 0.22 3.70 -8.60
C ILE A 90 1.40 4.39 -7.91
N LYS A 91 1.18 4.97 -6.73
CA LYS A 91 2.25 5.67 -6.00
C LYS A 91 3.30 4.71 -5.45
N SER A 92 2.90 3.53 -4.95
CA SER A 92 3.82 2.50 -4.46
C SER A 92 4.57 1.78 -5.59
N ASN A 93 3.99 1.58 -6.78
CA ASN A 93 4.75 1.05 -7.91
C ASN A 93 5.92 1.97 -8.32
N ASN A 94 5.71 3.29 -8.26
CA ASN A 94 6.78 4.25 -8.50
C ASN A 94 7.85 4.22 -7.39
N PHE A 95 7.47 3.84 -6.16
CA PHE A 95 8.41 3.64 -5.05
C PHE A 95 9.32 2.43 -5.30
N GLU A 96 8.80 1.28 -5.75
CA GLU A 96 9.62 0.12 -6.12
C GLU A 96 10.47 0.36 -7.39
N SER A 97 9.97 1.11 -8.37
CA SER A 97 10.73 1.45 -9.58
C SER A 97 11.93 2.36 -9.29
N SER A 98 11.88 3.19 -8.24
CA SER A 98 12.99 4.06 -7.86
C SER A 98 14.19 3.29 -7.26
N ASP A 99 13.95 2.07 -6.75
CA ASP A 99 14.99 1.14 -6.28
C ASP A 99 15.72 0.42 -7.44
N PHE A 100 15.20 0.45 -8.67
CA PHE A 100 15.86 -0.18 -9.83
C PHE A 100 16.98 0.69 -10.43
N HIS A 101 16.90 2.01 -10.30
CA HIS A 101 17.94 2.92 -10.82
C HIS A 101 19.15 3.08 -9.90
N THR A 102 19.03 2.83 -8.59
CA THR A 102 20.15 2.88 -7.63
C THR A 102 21.03 1.64 -7.67
N LYS A 103 20.54 0.52 -8.22
CA LYS A 103 21.35 -0.70 -8.41
C LYS A 103 22.24 -0.67 -9.66
N SER A 104 21.96 0.19 -10.65
CA SER A 104 22.76 0.29 -11.88
C SER A 104 23.97 1.24 -11.77
N GLN A 105 24.11 2.00 -10.69
CA GLN A 105 25.24 2.93 -10.49
C GLN A 105 26.27 2.45 -9.44
N GLN A 106 26.11 1.25 -8.89
CA GLN A 106 27.09 0.64 -7.98
C GLN A 106 27.94 -0.47 -8.64
N ASN A 107 27.76 -0.72 -9.94
CA ASN A 107 28.52 -1.70 -10.72
C ASN A 107 29.16 -1.08 -11.98
N THR A 108 29.81 0.09 -11.84
CA THR A 108 30.79 0.62 -12.81
C THR A 108 31.90 1.33 -12.08
#